data_AF-A0A2X4HBB5-F1
#
_entry.id   AF-A0A2X4HBB5-F1
#
_cell.length_a   1.000
_cell.length_b   1.000
_cell.length_c   1.000
_cell.angle_alpha   90.00
_cell.angle_beta   90.00
_cell.angle_gamma   90.00
#
_symmetry.space_group_name_H-M   'P 1'
#
loop_
_entity.id
_entity.type
_entity.pdbx_description
1 polymer ?
#
loop_
_entity_poly.entity_id
_entity_poly.type
_entity_poly.pdbx_seq_one_letter_code
_entity_poly.pdbx_strand_id
1 'polypeptide(L)'
;MAYLPEERETVIIYDEKSNTWQFETTVRRHITKILKSSEAFDDIAQEFDGSNCISVRATLSNLDDFSVNPFVKSKRKMTDKQKQELADRLKRNLSKI
;
A
#
# COMPACT_ATOMS: atom_id res chain seq x y z
N MET A 1 -0.07 -16.21 -15.91
CA MET A 1 -1.24 -15.40 -16.28
C MET A 1 -1.47 -14.34 -15.22
N ALA A 2 -1.64 -13.07 -15.62
CA ALA A 2 -1.99 -12.00 -14.69
C ALA A 2 -3.50 -12.00 -14.37
N TYR A 3 -3.85 -11.78 -13.10
CA TYR A 3 -5.23 -11.71 -12.62
C TYR A 3 -6.06 -10.65 -13.36
N LEU A 4 -7.29 -11.01 -13.73
CA LEU A 4 -8.30 -10.09 -14.26
C LEU A 4 -8.70 -9.06 -13.20
N PRO A 5 -9.17 -7.86 -13.57
CA PRO A 5 -9.55 -6.83 -12.61
C PRO A 5 -10.54 -7.31 -11.54
N GLU A 6 -11.52 -8.12 -11.93
CA GLU A 6 -12.51 -8.77 -11.07
C GLU A 6 -11.93 -9.82 -10.09
N GLU A 7 -10.77 -10.39 -10.40
CA GLU A 7 -10.06 -11.34 -9.53
C GLU A 7 -9.07 -10.63 -8.59
N ARG A 8 -8.83 -9.33 -8.80
CA ARG A 8 -7.84 -8.59 -8.03
C ARG A 8 -8.40 -8.17 -6.70
N GLU A 9 -7.71 -8.58 -5.65
CA GLU A 9 -8.07 -8.22 -4.29
C GLU A 9 -6.86 -7.87 -3.43
N THR A 10 -7.17 -7.35 -2.25
CA THR A 10 -6.18 -7.11 -1.20
C THR A 10 -6.79 -7.54 0.11
N VAL A 11 -6.16 -8.53 0.73
CA VAL A 11 -6.52 -9.04 2.04
C VAL A 11 -5.47 -8.52 3.02
N ILE A 12 -5.95 -7.96 4.13
CA ILE A 12 -5.11 -7.47 5.21
C ILE A 12 -5.59 -8.13 6.49
N ILE A 13 -4.69 -8.81 7.17
CA ILE A 13 -4.97 -9.55 8.41
C ILE A 13 -4.13 -8.94 9.51
N TYR A 14 -4.76 -8.65 10.65
CA TYR A 14 -4.05 -8.40 11.89
C TYR A 14 -4.13 -9.66 12.74
N ASP A 15 -2.99 -10.17 13.14
CA ASP A 15 -2.89 -11.26 14.12
C ASP A 15 -2.47 -10.69 15.47
N GLU A 16 -3.42 -10.66 16.41
CA GLU A 16 -3.21 -10.17 17.78
C GLU A 16 -2.21 -11.04 18.55
N LYS A 17 -2.17 -12.36 18.29
CA LYS A 17 -1.29 -13.28 19.02
C LYS A 17 0.17 -13.04 18.68
N SER A 18 0.47 -12.83 17.40
CA SER A 18 1.82 -12.52 16.93
C SER A 18 2.12 -11.01 16.91
N ASN A 19 1.11 -10.17 17.12
CA ASN A 19 1.17 -8.72 16.97
C ASN A 19 1.74 -8.29 15.60
N THR A 20 1.24 -8.91 14.52
CA THR A 20 1.72 -8.65 13.16
C THR A 20 0.59 -8.29 12.20
N TRP A 21 0.95 -7.59 11.13
CA TRP A 21 0.08 -7.37 9.98
C TRP A 21 0.56 -8.20 8.80
N GLN A 22 -0.37 -8.89 8.15
CA GLN A 22 -0.13 -9.62 6.91
C GLN A 22 -0.87 -8.94 5.77
N PHE A 23 -0.18 -8.81 4.64
CA PHE A 23 -0.69 -8.22 3.41
C PHE A 23 -0.62 -9.25 2.31
N GLU A 24 -1.75 -9.51 1.66
CA GLU A 24 -1.83 -10.33 0.46
C GLU A 24 -2.52 -9.53 -0.63
N THR A 25 -1.86 -9.34 -1.78
CA THR A 25 -2.42 -8.48 -2.82
C THR A 25 -2.02 -8.90 -4.22
N THR A 26 -3.03 -8.98 -5.08
CA THR A 26 -2.91 -9.06 -6.54
C THR A 26 -3.19 -7.69 -7.20
N VAL A 27 -3.60 -6.69 -6.41
CA VAL A 27 -3.83 -5.32 -6.88
C VAL A 27 -2.50 -4.61 -7.17
N ARG A 28 -2.26 -4.32 -8.45
CA ARG A 28 -1.02 -3.70 -8.96
C ARG A 28 -0.54 -2.48 -8.18
N ARG A 29 -1.44 -1.55 -7.84
CA ARG A 29 -1.07 -0.31 -7.11
C ARG A 29 -0.56 -0.60 -5.69
N HIS A 30 -1.05 -1.66 -5.06
CA HIS A 30 -0.65 -2.05 -3.71
C HIS A 30 0.65 -2.85 -3.77
N ILE A 31 0.81 -3.74 -4.75
CA ILE A 31 2.09 -4.41 -5.06
C ILE A 31 3.21 -3.38 -5.16
N THR A 32 3.06 -2.35 -6.01
CA THR A 32 4.08 -1.31 -6.16
C THR A 32 4.37 -0.56 -4.86
N LYS A 33 3.39 -0.38 -3.97
CA LYS A 33 3.62 0.29 -2.67
C LYS A 33 4.41 -0.60 -1.72
N ILE A 34 4.03 -1.87 -1.59
CA ILE A 34 4.73 -2.84 -0.72
C ILE A 34 6.18 -2.98 -1.18
N LEU A 35 6.41 -3.17 -2.48
CA LEU A 35 7.76 -3.32 -3.02
C LEU A 35 8.64 -2.07 -2.88
N LYS A 36 8.03 -0.87 -2.82
CA LYS A 36 8.78 0.39 -2.58
C LYS A 36 9.17 0.59 -1.12
N SER A 37 8.47 -0.06 -0.21
CA SER A 37 8.73 -0.02 1.23
C SER A 37 9.17 -1.39 1.72
N SER A 38 9.93 -2.12 0.90
CA SER A 38 10.27 -3.51 1.20
C SER A 38 11.07 -3.66 2.49
N GLU A 39 11.85 -2.63 2.85
CA GLU A 39 12.59 -2.50 4.11
C GLU A 39 11.73 -2.48 5.38
N ALA A 40 10.44 -2.17 5.26
CA ALA A 40 9.52 -2.16 6.40
C ALA A 40 9.01 -3.57 6.77
N PHE A 41 9.11 -4.54 5.85
CA PHE A 41 8.54 -5.87 6.01
C PHE A 41 9.62 -6.88 6.39
N ASP A 42 9.24 -7.86 7.21
CA ASP A 42 10.14 -8.92 7.64
C ASP A 42 10.40 -9.92 6.52
N ASP A 43 9.35 -10.24 5.78
CA ASP A 43 9.38 -11.13 4.63
C ASP A 43 8.46 -10.64 3.53
N ILE A 44 8.86 -10.88 2.28
CA ILE A 44 8.08 -10.56 1.08
C ILE A 44 8.20 -11.73 0.10
N ALA A 45 7.10 -12.46 -0.07
CA ALA A 45 6.94 -13.44 -1.15
C ALA A 45 6.30 -12.77 -2.37
N GLN A 46 6.80 -13.09 -3.56
CA GLN A 46 6.38 -12.49 -4.82
C GLN A 46 6.05 -13.59 -5.83
N GLU A 47 4.95 -13.42 -6.54
CA GLU A 47 4.58 -14.27 -7.68
C GLU A 47 4.76 -13.48 -8.98
N PHE A 48 5.32 -14.13 -10.01
CA PHE A 48 5.62 -13.51 -11.29
C PHE A 48 4.94 -14.21 -12.46
N ASP A 49 4.46 -13.41 -13.42
CA ASP A 49 4.06 -13.85 -14.75
C ASP A 49 5.01 -13.23 -15.77
N GLY A 50 6.00 -14.00 -16.21
CA GLY A 50 7.15 -13.47 -16.94
C GLY A 50 7.95 -12.51 -16.05
N SER A 51 8.10 -11.26 -16.49
CA SER A 51 8.77 -10.20 -15.71
C SER A 51 7.83 -9.40 -14.80
N ASN A 52 6.52 -9.66 -14.85
CA ASN A 52 5.53 -8.89 -14.10
C ASN A 52 5.28 -9.54 -12.75
N CYS A 53 5.54 -8.82 -11.65
CA CYS A 53 5.07 -9.24 -10.34
C CYS A 53 3.54 -9.09 -10.26
N ILE A 54 2.84 -10.21 -10.13
CA ILE A 54 1.37 -10.32 -10.17
C ILE A 54 0.73 -10.50 -8.79
N SER A 55 1.49 -10.95 -7.80
CA SER A 55 1.03 -11.10 -6.41
C SER A 55 2.17 -10.84 -5.44
N VAL A 56 1.83 -10.27 -4.28
CA VAL A 56 2.75 -10.09 -3.16
C VAL A 56 2.08 -10.56 -1.88
N ARG A 57 2.81 -11.31 -1.06
CA ARG A 57 2.52 -11.54 0.35
C ARG A 57 3.65 -10.93 1.19
N ALA A 58 3.30 -10.17 2.22
CA ALA A 58 4.28 -9.54 3.10
C ALA A 58 3.82 -9.51 4.55
N THR A 59 4.77 -9.63 5.48
CA THR A 59 4.51 -9.54 6.93
C THR A 59 5.20 -8.31 7.51
N LEU A 60 4.50 -7.58 8.37
CA LEU A 60 4.99 -6.45 9.14
C LEU A 60 4.84 -6.74 10.63
N SER A 61 5.96 -6.93 11.32
CA SER A 61 6.01 -7.07 12.79
C SER A 61 6.57 -5.84 13.51
N ASN A 62 7.36 -4.98 12.84
CA ASN A 62 7.88 -3.76 13.44
C ASN A 62 6.78 -2.68 13.54
N LEU A 63 5.96 -2.77 14.59
CA LEU A 63 4.88 -1.81 14.86
C LEU A 63 5.30 -0.60 15.70
N ASP A 64 6.56 -0.55 16.12
CA ASP A 64 7.12 0.61 16.82
C ASP A 64 7.49 1.71 15.82
N ASP A 65 8.07 1.34 14.67
CA ASP A 65 8.46 2.29 13.62
C ASP A 65 7.37 2.49 12.54
N PHE A 66 6.48 1.51 12.36
CA PHE A 66 5.47 1.53 11.31
C PHE A 66 4.05 1.34 11.86
N SER A 67 3.06 1.93 11.16
CA SER A 67 1.66 1.79 11.54
C SER A 67 0.77 1.45 10.35
N VAL A 68 -0.23 0.62 10.61
CA VAL A 68 -1.25 0.20 9.65
C VAL A 68 -2.61 0.60 10.20
N ASN A 69 -3.50 1.10 9.35
CA ASN A 69 -4.86 1.43 9.74
C ASN A 69 -5.84 0.86 8.71
N PRO A 70 -6.53 -0.26 9.03
CA PRO A 70 -7.52 -0.86 8.13
C PRO A 70 -8.90 -0.21 8.27
N PHE A 71 -9.10 0.69 9.23
CA PHE A 71 -10.40 1.26 9.55
C PHE A 71 -10.70 2.48 8.69
N VAL A 72 -11.99 2.66 8.41
CA VAL A 72 -12.46 3.78 7.58
C VAL A 72 -12.14 5.10 8.27
N LYS A 73 -11.37 5.96 7.58
CA LYS A 73 -11.14 7.34 7.99
C LYS A 73 -12.11 8.27 7.27
N SER A 74 -12.66 9.24 8.00
CA SER A 74 -13.48 10.29 7.39
C SER A 74 -12.60 11.10 6.44
N LYS A 75 -13.02 11.18 5.17
CA LYS A 75 -12.35 12.07 4.22
C LYS A 75 -12.77 13.49 4.55
N ARG A 76 -11.78 14.37 4.75
CA ARG A 76 -12.04 15.81 4.87
C ARG A 76 -12.77 16.27 3.60
N LYS A 77 -13.98 16.80 3.75
CA LYS A 77 -14.68 17.47 2.64
C LYS A 77 -13.90 18.75 2.33
N MET A 78 -13.26 18.79 1.16
CA MET A 78 -12.52 19.95 0.68
C MET A 78 -13.29 20.58 -0.48
N THR A 79 -13.38 21.90 -0.47
CA THR A 79 -13.87 22.65 -1.63
C THR A 79 -12.89 22.54 -2.79
N ASP A 80 -13.33 22.81 -4.01
CA ASP A 80 -12.45 22.69 -5.18
C ASP A 80 -11.26 23.66 -5.11
N LYS A 81 -11.46 24.84 -4.52
CA LYS A 81 -10.37 25.79 -4.21
C LYS A 81 -9.33 25.18 -3.27
N GLN A 82 -9.76 24.49 -2.22
CA GLN A 82 -8.85 23.83 -1.27
C GLN A 82 -8.10 22.65 -1.90
N LYS A 83 -8.75 21.89 -2.80
CA LYS A 83 -8.08 20.82 -3.56
C LYS A 83 -6.99 21.39 -4.48
N GLN A 84 -7.29 22.52 -5.14
CA GLN A 84 -6.36 23.16 -6.06
C GLN A 84 -5.15 23.75 -5.33
N GLU A 85 -5.37 24.42 -4.19
CA GLU A 85 -4.28 24.91 -3.33
C GLU A 85 -3.36 23.78 -2.84
N LEU A 86 -3.93 22.61 -2.50
CA LEU A 86 -3.15 21.43 -2.11
C LEU A 86 -2.32 20.87 -3.26
N ALA A 87 -2.92 20.75 -4.45
CA ALA A 87 -2.22 20.27 -5.65
C ALA A 87 -1.06 21.20 -6.04
N ASP A 88 -1.26 22.51 -5.95
CA ASP A 88 -0.22 23.51 -6.25
C ASP A 88 0.92 23.46 -5.23
N ARG A 89 0.62 23.24 -3.95
CA ARG A 89 1.65 23.02 -2.92
C ARG A 89 2.48 21.77 -3.19
N LEU A 90 1.84 20.67 -3.57
CA LEU A 90 2.54 19.42 -3.89
C LEU A 90 3.47 19.58 -5.09
N LYS A 91 2.99 20.22 -6.17
CA LYS A 91 3.82 20.51 -7.36
C LYS A 91 5.05 21.36 -7.02
N ARG A 92 4.88 22.40 -6.20
CA ARG A 92 6.00 23.26 -5.76
C ARG A 92 7.04 22.52 -4.92
N ASN A 93 6.63 21.54 -4.11
CA ASN A 93 7.55 20.74 -3.31
C ASN A 93 8.31 19.72 -4.16
N LEU A 94 7.63 19.12 -5.15
CA LEU A 94 8.25 18.20 -6.11
C LEU A 94 9.23 18.88 -7.07
N SER A 95 9.01 20.16 -7.42
CA SER A 95 9.92 20.93 -8.27
C SER A 95 11.15 21.50 -7.54
N LYS A 96 11.25 21.30 -6.22
CA LYS A 96 12.36 21.75 -5.37
C LYS A 96 13.34 20.63 -5.02
N ILE A 97 13.04 19.41 -5.44
CA ILE A 97 13.88 18.21 -5.33
C ILE A 97 14.52 17.99 -6.69
#